data_AF-A0AAD8CK99-F1
#
_entry.id   AF-A0AAD8CK99-F1
#
_cell.length_a   1.000
_cell.length_b   1.000
_cell.length_c   1.000
_cell.angle_alpha   90.00
_cell.angle_beta   90.00
_cell.angle_gamma   90.00
#
_symmetry.space_group_name_H-M   'P 1'
#
loop_
_entity.id
_entity.type
_entity.pdbx_description
1 polymer ?
#
loop_
_entity_poly.entity_id
_entity_poly.type
_entity_poly.pdbx_seq_one_letter_code
_entity_poly.pdbx_strand_id
1 'polypeptide(L)'
;MFDYLDNAVIRLCDMSPVGTDLSTIKQQIEELKLYKVDVYQQQIDMERLNHQGELMLKKATDDTDRVITQEPLTELRHLWDNLGEKIIHRQHKLEGALLALGQFQHALSELQSWLTHTTEMLDAQRPISTDPKAIEIELAKHHVSRLPQGTR
;
A
#
# COMPACT_ATOMS: atom_id res chain seq x y z
N MET A 1 5.03 -24.42 20.38
CA MET A 1 5.31 -23.79 19.08
C MET A 1 4.14 -23.92 18.12
N PHE A 2 3.59 -25.13 17.91
CA PHE A 2 2.33 -25.31 17.18
C PHE A 2 1.20 -24.42 17.70
N ASP A 3 0.91 -24.46 19.01
CA ASP A 3 -0.11 -23.58 19.61
C ASP A 3 0.15 -22.09 19.37
N TYR A 4 1.42 -21.68 19.37
CA TYR A 4 1.79 -20.29 19.07
C TYR A 4 1.47 -19.96 17.62
N LEU A 5 1.87 -20.82 16.68
CA LEU A 5 1.61 -20.64 15.25
C LEU A 5 0.12 -20.62 14.94
N ASP A 6 -0.67 -21.50 15.54
CA ASP A 6 -2.13 -21.52 15.38
C ASP A 6 -2.75 -20.21 15.86
N ASN A 7 -2.39 -19.76 17.06
CA ASN A 7 -2.87 -18.48 17.60
C ASN A 7 -2.40 -17.28 16.76
N ALA A 8 -1.16 -17.31 16.25
CA ALA A 8 -0.63 -16.26 15.40
C ALA A 8 -1.41 -16.20 14.07
N VAL A 9 -1.65 -17.33 13.43
CA VAL A 9 -2.42 -17.43 12.18
C VAL A 9 -3.86 -16.98 12.40
N ILE A 10 -4.52 -17.44 13.47
CA ILE A 10 -5.88 -17.02 13.83
C ILE A 10 -5.93 -15.51 14.02
N ARG A 11 -5.00 -14.94 14.82
CA ARG A 11 -4.91 -13.49 15.04
C ARG A 11 -4.76 -12.72 13.73
N LEU A 12 -3.97 -13.23 12.78
CA LEU A 12 -3.79 -12.60 11.47
C LEU A 12 -5.04 -12.70 10.59
N CYS A 13 -5.73 -13.83 10.63
CA CYS A 13 -6.99 -14.07 9.92
C CYS A 13 -8.14 -13.20 10.46
N ASP A 14 -8.17 -12.97 11.77
CA ASP A 14 -9.19 -12.15 12.45
C ASP A 14 -8.94 -10.64 12.32
N MET A 15 -7.80 -10.22 11.76
CA MET A 15 -7.55 -8.80 11.51
C MET A 15 -8.57 -8.23 10.53
N SER A 16 -9.03 -7.01 10.81
CA SER A 16 -10.02 -6.32 9.98
C SER A 16 -9.58 -6.19 8.51
N PRO A 17 -10.53 -6.18 7.55
CA PRO A 17 -10.25 -5.88 6.15
C PRO A 17 -9.54 -4.54 5.99
N VAL A 18 -8.75 -4.38 4.93
CA VAL A 18 -8.04 -3.13 4.64
C VAL A 18 -9.04 -1.98 4.54
N GLY A 19 -8.80 -0.92 5.32
CA GLY A 19 -9.65 0.27 5.33
C GLY A 19 -9.61 1.07 4.03
N THR A 20 -10.58 1.97 3.86
CA THR A 20 -10.72 2.83 2.67
C THR A 20 -10.32 4.28 2.92
N ASP A 21 -10.03 4.65 4.16
CA ASP A 21 -9.60 5.98 4.57
C ASP A 21 -8.18 6.00 5.17
N LEU A 22 -7.56 7.18 5.17
CA LEU A 22 -6.16 7.34 5.53
C LEU A 22 -5.88 7.01 7.00
N SER A 23 -6.83 7.33 7.88
CA SER A 23 -6.66 7.12 9.32
C SER A 23 -6.65 5.63 9.62
N THR A 24 -7.64 4.90 9.11
CA THR A 24 -7.75 3.44 9.28
C THR A 24 -6.55 2.71 8.68
N ILE A 25 -6.13 3.05 7.45
CA ILE A 25 -4.97 2.39 6.81
C ILE A 25 -3.70 2.63 7.63
N LYS A 26 -3.46 3.86 8.10
CA LYS A 26 -2.28 4.17 8.94
C LYS A 26 -2.30 3.41 10.26
N GLN A 27 -3.46 3.32 10.90
CA GLN A 27 -3.63 2.53 12.12
C GLN A 27 -3.33 1.05 11.86
N GLN A 28 -3.91 0.45 10.81
CA GLN A 28 -3.69 -0.94 10.46
C GLN A 28 -2.22 -1.25 10.11
N ILE A 29 -1.50 -0.30 9.50
CA ILE A 29 -0.06 -0.42 9.25
C ILE A 29 0.72 -0.51 10.56
N GLU A 30 0.38 0.34 11.55
CA GLU A 30 1.06 0.34 12.84
C GLU A 30 0.75 -0.94 13.64
N GLU A 31 -0.51 -1.38 13.64
CA GLU A 31 -0.92 -2.67 14.22
C GLU A 31 -0.16 -3.84 13.60
N LEU A 32 0.01 -3.85 12.27
CA LEU A 32 0.77 -4.88 11.58
C LEU A 32 2.26 -4.83 11.94
N LYS A 33 2.86 -3.65 12.12
CA LYS A 33 4.26 -3.54 12.58
C LYS A 33 4.45 -4.13 13.96
N LEU A 34 3.56 -3.81 14.91
CA LEU A 34 3.60 -4.37 16.26
C LEU A 34 3.45 -5.90 16.21
N TYR A 35 2.49 -6.40 15.44
CA TYR A 35 2.31 -7.83 15.24
C TYR A 35 3.57 -8.50 14.63
N LYS A 36 4.22 -7.88 13.65
CA LYS A 36 5.49 -8.37 13.10
C LYS A 36 6.58 -8.46 14.16
N VAL A 37 6.69 -7.46 15.03
CA VAL A 37 7.64 -7.48 16.14
C VAL A 37 7.36 -8.65 17.09
N ASP A 38 6.10 -8.88 17.45
CA ASP A 38 5.70 -10.02 18.29
C ASP A 38 6.11 -11.36 17.65
N VAL A 39 5.91 -11.50 16.34
CA VAL A 39 6.29 -12.71 15.58
C VAL A 39 7.81 -12.87 15.50
N TYR A 40 8.55 -11.80 15.23
CA TYR A 40 10.02 -11.85 15.17
C TYR A 40 10.65 -12.22 16.51
N GLN A 41 10.04 -11.88 17.64
CA GLN A 41 10.54 -12.32 18.95
C GLN A 41 10.56 -13.84 19.09
N GLN A 42 9.68 -14.57 18.39
CA GLN A 42 9.65 -16.04 18.42
C GLN A 42 10.64 -16.70 17.45
N GLN A 43 11.36 -15.92 16.64
CA GLN A 43 12.31 -16.46 15.67
C GLN A 43 13.44 -17.25 16.34
N ILE A 44 13.97 -16.76 17.46
CA ILE A 44 15.03 -17.44 18.21
C ILE A 44 14.57 -18.83 18.69
N ASP A 45 13.33 -18.91 19.18
CA ASP A 45 12.76 -20.17 19.66
C ASP A 45 12.50 -21.14 18.51
N MET A 46 12.06 -20.64 17.36
CA MET A 46 11.92 -21.43 16.12
C MET A 46 13.26 -22.00 15.64
N GLU A 47 14.30 -21.17 15.58
CA GLU A 47 15.64 -21.57 15.17
C GLU A 47 16.26 -22.58 16.14
N ARG A 48 16.07 -22.37 17.45
CA ARG A 48 16.52 -23.32 18.48
C ARG A 48 15.83 -24.67 18.33
N LEU A 49 14.51 -24.69 18.11
CA LEU A 49 13.75 -25.92 17.93
C LEU A 49 14.18 -26.66 16.65
N ASN A 50 14.36 -25.94 15.54
CA ASN A 50 14.90 -26.49 14.31
C ASN A 50 16.27 -27.14 14.53
N HIS A 51 17.18 -26.43 15.20
CA HIS A 51 18.51 -26.96 15.50
C HIS A 51 18.47 -28.22 16.37
N GLN A 52 17.62 -28.24 17.40
CA GLN A 52 17.45 -29.42 18.25
C GLN A 52 16.89 -30.61 17.47
N GLY A 53 15.87 -30.39 16.62
CA GLY A 53 15.31 -31.41 15.75
C GLY A 53 16.36 -31.99 14.78
N GLU A 54 17.20 -31.15 14.17
CA GLU A 54 18.30 -31.60 13.32
C GLU A 54 19.33 -32.44 14.08
N LEU A 55 19.66 -32.08 15.32
CA LEU A 55 20.57 -32.87 16.15
C LEU A 55 19.98 -34.24 16.50
N MET A 56 18.67 -34.33 16.75
CA MET A 56 17.98 -35.59 16.99
C MET A 56 17.99 -36.47 15.74
N LEU A 57 17.70 -35.90 14.57
CA LEU A 57 17.74 -36.61 13.28
C LEU A 57 19.13 -37.16 12.94
N LYS A 58 20.20 -36.47 13.36
CA LYS A 58 21.59 -36.95 13.21
C LYS A 58 21.89 -38.15 14.12
N LYS A 59 21.24 -38.22 15.29
CA LYS A 59 21.45 -39.28 16.28
C LYS A 59 20.50 -40.47 16.11
N ALA A 60 19.41 -40.31 15.36
CA ALA A 60 18.43 -41.36 15.13
C ALA A 60 19.05 -42.58 14.43
N THR A 61 18.88 -43.75 15.05
CA THR A 61 19.46 -45.02 14.59
C THR A 61 18.49 -45.88 13.80
N ASP A 62 17.18 -45.67 13.97
CA ASP A 62 16.14 -46.34 13.20
C ASP A 62 15.24 -45.34 12.45
N ASP A 63 14.48 -45.84 11.49
CA ASP A 63 13.60 -45.01 10.65
C ASP A 63 12.39 -44.46 11.41
N THR A 64 11.99 -45.11 12.52
CA THR A 64 10.82 -44.68 13.29
C THR A 64 11.15 -43.37 14.03
N ASP A 65 12.29 -43.30 14.69
CA ASP A 65 12.80 -42.11 15.36
C ASP A 65 13.03 -40.95 14.39
N ARG A 66 13.48 -41.26 13.16
CA ARG A 66 13.63 -40.28 12.08
C ARG A 66 12.29 -39.67 11.70
N VAL A 67 11.27 -40.49 11.45
CA VAL A 67 9.94 -40.04 11.03
C VAL A 67 9.27 -39.19 12.13
N ILE A 68 9.28 -39.68 13.37
CA ILE A 68 8.67 -38.99 14.53
C ILE A 68 9.28 -37.60 14.76
N THR A 69 10.55 -37.40 14.38
CA THR A 69 11.21 -36.09 14.49
C THR A 69 11.05 -35.25 13.22
N GLN A 70 11.18 -35.86 12.04
CA GLN A 70 11.22 -35.14 10.76
C GLN A 70 9.86 -34.56 10.38
N GLU A 71 8.77 -35.31 10.56
CA GLU A 71 7.44 -34.86 10.13
C GLU A 71 6.99 -33.59 10.88
N PRO A 72 7.00 -33.53 12.23
CA PRO A 72 6.59 -32.32 12.94
C PRO A 72 7.52 -31.14 12.66
N LEU A 73 8.82 -31.39 12.46
CA LEU A 73 9.78 -30.34 12.15
C LEU A 73 9.53 -29.72 10.78
N THR A 74 9.24 -30.55 9.77
CA THR A 74 8.86 -30.10 8.43
C THR A 74 7.55 -29.31 8.48
N GLU A 75 6.55 -29.80 9.21
CA GLU A 75 5.26 -29.11 9.38
C GLU A 75 5.43 -27.74 10.04
N LEU A 76 6.20 -27.65 11.13
CA LEU A 76 6.47 -26.38 11.81
C LEU A 76 7.15 -25.36 10.90
N ARG A 77 8.13 -25.79 10.09
CA ARG A 77 8.80 -24.93 9.12
C ARG A 77 7.82 -24.41 8.07
N HIS A 78 6.99 -25.30 7.52
CA HIS A 78 5.98 -24.91 6.55
C HIS A 78 4.96 -23.92 7.13
N LEU A 79 4.46 -24.16 8.35
CA LEU A 79 3.53 -23.25 9.02
C LEU A 79 4.16 -21.89 9.32
N TRP A 80 5.42 -21.86 9.75
CA TRP A 80 6.17 -20.63 10.01
C TRP A 80 6.38 -19.82 8.72
N ASP A 81 6.81 -20.46 7.64
CA ASP A 81 7.02 -19.81 6.34
C ASP A 81 5.69 -19.24 5.81
N ASN A 82 4.61 -20.02 5.87
CA ASN A 82 3.26 -19.57 5.48
C ASN A 82 2.77 -18.39 6.33
N LEU A 83 3.04 -18.36 7.64
CA LEU A 83 2.74 -17.20 8.47
C LEU A 83 3.49 -15.96 7.96
N GLY A 84 4.79 -16.09 7.68
CA GLY A 84 5.61 -15.03 7.10
C GLY A 84 5.06 -14.51 5.77
N GLU A 85 4.68 -15.40 4.86
CA GLU A 85 4.08 -15.05 3.56
C GLU A 85 2.76 -14.28 3.74
N LYS A 86 1.88 -14.73 4.63
CA LYS A 86 0.60 -14.05 4.91
C LYS A 86 0.80 -12.64 5.49
N ILE A 87 1.79 -12.47 6.36
CA ILE A 87 2.18 -11.17 6.92
C ILE A 87 2.64 -10.22 5.80
N ILE A 88 3.53 -10.69 4.93
CA ILE A 88 4.04 -9.91 3.78
C ILE A 88 2.88 -9.54 2.84
N HIS A 89 2.00 -10.49 2.55
CA HIS A 89 0.83 -10.25 1.70
C HIS A 89 -0.09 -9.17 2.28
N ARG A 90 -0.37 -9.21 3.59
CA ARG A 90 -1.17 -8.18 4.25
C ARG A 90 -0.46 -6.82 4.23
N GLN A 91 0.85 -6.79 4.45
CA GLN A 91 1.65 -5.57 4.36
C GLN A 91 1.54 -4.91 2.99
N HIS A 92 1.74 -5.68 1.91
CA HIS A 92 1.62 -5.15 0.54
C HIS A 92 0.21 -4.62 0.24
N LYS A 93 -0.84 -5.27 0.76
CA LYS A 93 -2.22 -4.76 0.62
C LYS A 93 -2.41 -3.41 1.29
N LEU A 94 -1.88 -3.22 2.49
CA LEU A 94 -1.96 -1.95 3.22
C LEU A 94 -1.16 -0.84 2.54
N GLU A 95 0.06 -1.14 2.10
CA GLU A 95 0.93 -0.21 1.38
C GLU A 95 0.32 0.18 0.02
N GLY A 96 -0.25 -0.78 -0.70
CA GLY A 96 -0.96 -0.54 -1.96
C GLY A 96 -2.21 0.34 -1.77
N ALA A 97 -2.99 0.11 -0.71
CA ALA A 97 -4.14 0.94 -0.39
C ALA A 97 -3.72 2.38 -0.02
N LEU A 98 -2.64 2.53 0.75
CA LEU A 98 -2.10 3.84 1.11
C LEU A 98 -1.64 4.63 -0.13
N LEU A 99 -0.94 3.96 -1.05
CA LEU A 99 -0.49 4.56 -2.30
C LEU A 99 -1.68 5.00 -3.16
N ALA A 100 -2.67 4.10 -3.36
CA ALA A 100 -3.86 4.39 -4.14
C ALA A 100 -4.64 5.59 -3.57
N LEU A 101 -4.76 5.66 -2.24
CA LEU A 101 -5.42 6.78 -1.58
C LEU A 101 -4.66 8.10 -1.77
N GLY A 102 -3.33 8.07 -1.71
CA GLY A 102 -2.50 9.25 -1.99
C GLY A 102 -2.65 9.74 -3.44
N GLN A 103 -2.69 8.81 -4.40
CA GLN A 103 -2.92 9.12 -5.81
C GLN A 103 -4.33 9.71 -6.04
N PHE A 104 -5.35 9.15 -5.40
CA PHE A 104 -6.71 9.67 -5.47
C PHE A 104 -6.81 11.09 -4.90
N GLN A 105 -6.21 11.35 -3.73
CA GLN A 105 -6.17 12.67 -3.11
C GLN A 105 -5.45 13.70 -4.00
N HIS A 106 -4.35 13.30 -4.63
CA HIS A 106 -3.64 14.16 -5.57
C HIS A 106 -4.51 14.51 -6.79
N ALA A 107 -5.09 13.52 -7.46
CA ALA A 107 -5.97 13.74 -8.62
C ALA A 107 -7.19 14.59 -8.26
N LEU A 108 -7.78 14.40 -7.07
CA LEU A 108 -8.88 15.23 -6.58
C LEU A 108 -8.44 16.69 -6.39
N SER A 109 -7.24 16.92 -5.87
CA SER A 109 -6.69 18.27 -5.67
C SER A 109 -6.44 18.98 -7.00
N GLU A 110 -5.91 18.26 -8.00
CA GLU A 110 -5.72 18.79 -9.36
C GLU A 110 -7.06 19.16 -10.01
N LEU A 111 -8.08 18.30 -9.88
CA LEU A 111 -9.42 18.56 -10.39
C LEU A 111 -10.05 19.79 -9.73
N GLN A 112 -9.93 19.91 -8.39
CA GLN A 112 -10.42 21.07 -7.66
C GLN A 112 -9.73 22.36 -8.11
N SER A 113 -8.40 22.33 -8.29
CA SER A 113 -7.65 23.48 -8.80
C SER A 113 -8.11 23.88 -10.21
N TRP A 114 -8.31 22.91 -11.10
CA TRP A 114 -8.83 23.16 -12.45
C TRP A 114 -10.24 23.75 -12.43
N LEU A 115 -11.15 23.24 -11.58
CA LEU A 115 -12.51 23.77 -11.44
C LEU A 115 -12.51 25.22 -10.92
N THR A 116 -11.70 25.53 -9.92
CA THR A 116 -11.56 26.90 -9.41
C THR A 116 -11.04 27.83 -10.49
N HIS A 117 -9.97 27.44 -11.19
CA HIS A 117 -9.40 28.24 -12.27
C HIS A 117 -10.38 28.49 -13.41
N THR A 118 -11.11 27.47 -13.85
CA THR A 118 -12.08 27.59 -14.93
C THR A 118 -13.29 28.43 -14.53
N THR A 119 -13.73 28.36 -13.27
CA THR A 119 -14.80 29.21 -12.73
C THR A 119 -14.34 30.67 -12.69
N GLU A 120 -13.14 30.95 -12.19
CA GLU A 120 -12.55 32.29 -12.18
C GLU A 120 -12.39 32.85 -13.61
N MET A 121 -11.95 32.04 -14.56
CA MET A 121 -11.86 32.44 -15.97
C MET A 121 -13.23 32.78 -16.55
N LEU A 122 -14.26 31.99 -16.24
CA LEU A 122 -15.63 32.22 -16.73
C LEU A 122 -16.22 33.49 -16.12
N ASP A 123 -16.05 33.70 -14.82
CA ASP A 123 -16.51 34.91 -14.13
C ASP A 123 -15.76 36.17 -14.62
N ALA A 124 -14.49 36.01 -15.00
CA ALA A 124 -13.69 37.08 -15.60
C ALA A 124 -14.09 37.39 -17.06
N GLN A 125 -14.85 36.51 -17.74
CA GLN A 125 -15.40 36.86 -19.05
C GLN A 125 -16.46 37.95 -18.87
N ARG A 126 -16.10 39.18 -19.24
CA ARG A 126 -17.07 40.27 -19.40
C ARG A 126 -18.18 39.82 -20.37
N PRO A 127 -19.41 40.36 -20.24
CA PRO A 127 -20.39 40.22 -21.30
C PRO A 127 -19.74 40.64 -22.61
N ILE A 128 -19.87 39.82 -23.66
CA ILE A 128 -19.52 40.24 -25.02
C ILE A 128 -20.27 41.56 -25.22
N SER A 129 -19.52 42.66 -25.32
CA SER A 129 -20.11 43.97 -25.52
C SER A 129 -20.94 43.89 -26.81
N THR A 130 -22.24 44.11 -26.71
CA THR A 130 -23.12 44.23 -27.88
C THR A 130 -22.90 45.53 -28.64
N ASP A 131 -21.98 46.40 -28.19
CA ASP A 131 -21.53 47.57 -28.93
C ASP A 131 -20.60 47.13 -30.08
N PRO A 132 -21.02 47.32 -31.35
CA PRO A 132 -20.24 46.94 -32.52
C PRO A 132 -18.81 47.51 -32.52
N LYS A 133 -18.61 48.69 -31.92
CA LYS A 133 -17.28 49.33 -31.84
C LYS A 133 -16.33 48.62 -30.89
N ALA A 134 -16.84 48.05 -29.81
CA ALA A 134 -16.03 47.28 -28.87
C ALA A 134 -15.60 45.93 -29.49
N ILE A 135 -16.46 45.32 -30.29
CA ILE A 135 -16.17 44.09 -31.05
C ILE A 135 -15.07 44.36 -32.10
N GLU A 136 -15.12 45.47 -32.83
CA GLU A 136 -14.08 45.86 -33.79
C GLU A 136 -12.72 46.10 -33.12
N ILE A 137 -12.69 46.71 -31.94
CA ILE A 137 -11.45 46.97 -31.19
C ILE A 137 -10.82 45.66 -30.69
N GLU A 138 -11.63 44.72 -30.18
CA GLU A 138 -11.15 43.41 -29.71
C GLU A 138 -10.63 42.55 -30.87
N LEU A 139 -11.31 42.58 -32.03
CA LEU A 139 -10.87 41.93 -33.27
C LEU A 139 -9.55 42.52 -33.79
N ALA A 140 -9.38 43.84 -33.74
CA ALA A 140 -8.16 44.51 -34.16
C ALA A 140 -6.96 44.13 -33.27
N LYS A 141 -7.15 44.07 -31.94
CA LYS A 141 -6.12 43.60 -31.00
C LYS A 141 -5.68 42.16 -31.31
N HIS A 142 -6.64 41.27 -31.56
CA HIS A 142 -6.36 39.87 -31.84
C HIS A 142 -5.67 39.64 -33.20
N HIS A 143 -5.89 40.53 -34.18
CA HIS A 143 -5.19 40.52 -35.48
C HIS A 143 -3.73 40.99 -35.36
N VAL A 144 -3.46 42.02 -34.55
CA VAL A 144 -2.11 42.56 -34.35
C VAL A 144 -1.21 41.55 -33.62
N SER A 145 -1.74 40.81 -32.65
CA SER A 145 -1.00 39.78 -31.91
C SER A 145 -0.67 38.52 -32.74
N ARG A 146 -1.22 38.37 -33.95
CA ARG A 146 -0.96 37.24 -34.86
C ARG A 146 0.01 37.54 -36.00
N LEU A 147 0.53 38.76 -36.11
CA LEU A 147 1.59 39.04 -37.06
C LEU A 147 2.92 38.51 -36.53
N PRO A 148 3.69 37.73 -37.32
CA PRO A 148 4.95 37.17 -36.87
C PRO A 148 5.92 38.32 -36.60
N GLN A 149 6.42 38.41 -35.36
CA GLN A 149 7.59 39.22 -35.05
C GLN A 149 8.76 38.63 -35.84
N GLY A 150 9.00 39.20 -37.01
CA GLY A 150 10.07 38.82 -37.91
C GLY A 150 11.41 38.96 -37.19
N THR A 151 12.10 37.83 -37.06
CA THR A 151 13.52 37.71 -36.75
C THR A 151 14.35 38.71 -37.54
N ARG A 152 15.13 39.52 -36.82
CA ARG A 152 16.41 40.04 -37.27
C ARG A 152 17.37 40.11 -36.09
#